data_AF-A0A1I0JHT7-F1
#
_entry.id   AF-A0A1I0JHT7-F1
#
_cell.length_a   1.000
_cell.length_b   1.000
_cell.length_c   1.000
_cell.angle_alpha   90.00
_cell.angle_beta   90.00
_cell.angle_gamma   90.00
#
_symmetry.space_group_name_H-M   'P 1'
#
loop_
_entity.id
_entity.type
_entity.pdbx_description
1 polymer ?
#
loop_
_entity_poly.entity_id
_entity_poly.type
_entity_poly.pdbx_seq_one_letter_code
_entity_poly.pdbx_strand_id
1 'polypeptide(L)'
;MKQSLKLVVIGAGSSYTPELMEGIILHHKELPVGEVWLVDIEAGREKLHTIAELSKRMVAGSGLPITVVETLNRREAIAGADFVCTQIRVGMLEARKWDERIPLRYNVIGQETTGPGGMMKGLRTIPVILDICKDMEELAPDAWLLNFTNPAGMVTEAVHKYSSVKSVGLCNSPIGFQKWLSEFFGLPMEKIYAEFVGINHLHWVSDVVIDGESKLQELIDYPQSYKASNVPFDSWDHRFLKGLQAIPSYYLSYYYMTDTMLAEEKEAVATTGSRAEVVKKVEEELFELYRDERLQEKPKQLEQRGGAYYSEAAVLLMRSIYNDARDIQTLNVRNNGIIGFLPDDASIEVNCIVTKQGPLPVPLRRIPPSVKGLLAAVKQYESLTIEAAVHGDRDIALQAMVHHPLVPSVTVAEQLLDEMLEKNKPFLPLFH
;
A
#
# COMPACT_ATOMS: atom_id res chain seq x y z
N MET A 1 -15.91 5.97 25.51
CA MET A 1 -15.25 6.17 24.20
C MET A 1 -15.89 7.37 23.52
N LYS A 2 -15.18 8.11 22.66
CA LYS A 2 -15.74 9.26 21.94
C LYS A 2 -16.94 8.77 21.13
N GLN A 3 -18.10 9.41 21.29
CA GLN A 3 -19.35 8.93 20.68
C GLN A 3 -19.45 9.26 19.18
N SER A 4 -18.54 10.08 18.67
CA SER A 4 -18.49 10.48 17.26
C SER A 4 -17.03 10.72 16.85
N LEU A 5 -16.58 10.01 15.82
CA LEU A 5 -15.22 10.09 15.29
C LEU A 5 -15.15 11.02 14.08
N LYS A 6 -14.04 11.75 13.97
CA LYS A 6 -13.66 12.55 12.80
C LYS A 6 -12.58 11.81 12.01
N LEU A 7 -12.92 11.44 10.78
CA LEU A 7 -12.02 10.80 9.82
C LEU A 7 -11.61 11.82 8.76
N VAL A 8 -10.31 11.95 8.50
CA VAL A 8 -9.78 12.76 7.40
C VAL A 8 -9.17 11.85 6.34
N VAL A 9 -9.50 12.07 5.07
CA VAL A 9 -8.97 11.32 3.93
C VAL A 9 -8.21 12.28 3.03
N ILE A 10 -6.88 12.17 3.01
CA ILE A 10 -6.01 12.99 2.16
C ILE A 10 -5.70 12.23 0.86
N GLY A 11 -5.95 12.88 -0.28
CA GLY A 11 -6.03 12.22 -1.58
C GLY A 11 -7.42 11.67 -1.86
N ALA A 12 -8.47 12.33 -1.34
CA ALA A 12 -9.84 11.86 -1.46
C ALA A 12 -10.39 11.86 -2.89
N GLY A 13 -9.77 12.59 -3.83
CA GLY A 13 -10.07 12.49 -5.26
C GLY A 13 -9.63 11.16 -5.90
N SER A 14 -9.16 10.18 -5.12
CA SER A 14 -8.92 8.81 -5.59
C SER A 14 -10.23 8.09 -5.93
N SER A 15 -10.23 7.29 -7.00
CA SER A 15 -11.38 6.46 -7.31
C SER A 15 -11.65 5.33 -6.30
N TYR A 16 -10.78 5.10 -5.29
CA TYR A 16 -11.00 4.13 -4.21
C TYR A 16 -11.84 4.68 -3.06
N THR A 17 -12.00 6.01 -2.94
CA THR A 17 -12.75 6.62 -1.81
C THR A 17 -14.16 6.05 -1.63
N PRO A 18 -14.93 5.70 -2.68
CA PRO A 18 -16.23 5.06 -2.50
C PRO A 18 -16.16 3.72 -1.77
N GLU A 19 -15.09 2.93 -1.94
CA GLU A 19 -14.89 1.70 -1.17
C GLU A 19 -14.63 1.97 0.31
N LEU A 20 -13.89 3.03 0.63
CA LEU A 20 -13.71 3.47 2.01
C LEU A 20 -15.04 3.90 2.63
N MET A 21 -15.84 4.69 1.91
CA MET A 21 -17.16 5.12 2.37
C MET A 21 -18.11 3.95 2.60
N GLU A 22 -18.14 2.98 1.67
CA GLU A 22 -18.89 1.73 1.83
C GLU A 22 -18.50 1.01 3.12
N GLY A 23 -17.21 0.84 3.39
CA GLY A 23 -16.73 0.22 4.63
C GLY A 23 -17.16 0.98 5.89
N ILE A 24 -17.04 2.32 5.90
CA ILE A 24 -17.48 3.17 7.02
C ILE A 24 -18.97 3.01 7.28
N ILE A 25 -19.80 2.99 6.23
CA ILE A 25 -21.24 2.80 6.33
C ILE A 25 -21.57 1.42 6.91
N LEU A 26 -20.94 0.36 6.37
CA LEU A 26 -21.17 -1.02 6.81
C LEU A 26 -20.82 -1.24 8.28
N HIS A 27 -19.75 -0.61 8.76
CA HIS A 27 -19.24 -0.80 10.12
C HIS A 27 -19.60 0.32 11.11
N HIS A 28 -20.48 1.26 10.75
CA HIS A 28 -20.78 2.45 11.56
C HIS A 28 -21.24 2.13 13.00
N LYS A 29 -21.92 1.01 13.22
CA LYS A 29 -22.34 0.58 14.57
C LYS A 29 -21.17 0.31 15.51
N GLU A 30 -20.07 -0.22 14.98
CA GLU A 30 -18.86 -0.56 15.73
C GLU A 30 -17.80 0.54 15.61
N LEU A 31 -17.94 1.44 14.63
CA LEU A 31 -17.03 2.56 14.36
C LEU A 31 -17.87 3.83 14.09
N PRO A 32 -18.26 4.60 15.13
CA PRO A 32 -19.24 5.68 15.01
C PRO A 32 -18.61 6.95 14.40
N VAL A 33 -18.23 6.90 13.12
CA VAL A 33 -17.74 8.06 12.37
C VAL A 33 -18.88 9.03 12.12
N GLY A 34 -18.83 10.22 12.72
CA GLY A 34 -19.83 11.27 12.49
C GLY A 34 -19.40 12.30 11.45
N GLU A 35 -18.10 12.41 11.16
CA GLU A 35 -17.57 13.33 10.16
C GLU A 35 -16.51 12.66 9.30
N VAL A 36 -16.65 12.80 7.98
CA VAL A 36 -15.63 12.42 6.99
C VAL A 36 -15.21 13.65 6.21
N TRP A 37 -13.96 14.04 6.37
CA TRP A 37 -13.34 15.16 5.68
C TRP A 37 -12.50 14.66 4.51
N LEU A 38 -12.94 14.98 3.31
CA LEU A 38 -12.32 14.62 2.04
C LEU A 38 -11.42 15.76 1.59
N VAL A 39 -10.12 15.48 1.49
CA VAL A 39 -9.09 16.47 1.21
C VAL A 39 -8.33 16.11 -0.06
N ASP A 40 -8.14 17.09 -0.93
CA ASP A 40 -7.26 16.98 -2.09
C ASP A 40 -6.53 18.31 -2.36
N ILE A 41 -5.74 18.36 -3.42
CA ILE A 41 -5.05 19.56 -3.91
C ILE A 41 -5.85 20.22 -5.02
N GLU A 42 -5.49 21.46 -5.38
CA GLU A 42 -6.15 22.21 -6.46
C GLU A 42 -6.25 21.41 -7.77
N ALA A 43 -5.16 20.75 -8.16
CA ALA A 43 -5.13 19.93 -9.39
C ALA A 43 -6.07 18.70 -9.34
N GLY A 44 -6.53 18.30 -8.16
CA GLY A 44 -7.48 17.20 -7.94
C GLY A 44 -8.90 17.66 -7.64
N ARG A 45 -9.19 18.98 -7.63
CA ARG A 45 -10.48 19.57 -7.20
C ARG A 45 -11.70 18.93 -7.88
N GLU A 46 -11.67 18.74 -9.19
CA GLU A 46 -12.81 18.16 -9.91
C GLU A 46 -13.08 16.70 -9.52
N LYS A 47 -12.00 15.92 -9.36
CA LYS A 47 -12.10 14.53 -8.89
C LYS A 47 -12.61 14.49 -7.44
N LEU A 48 -12.09 15.36 -6.57
CA LEU A 48 -12.57 15.51 -5.20
C LEU A 48 -14.07 15.79 -5.15
N HIS A 49 -14.54 16.76 -5.94
CA HIS A 49 -15.95 17.13 -5.97
C HIS A 49 -16.86 15.99 -6.41
N THR A 50 -16.48 15.29 -7.47
CA THR A 50 -17.23 14.12 -7.95
C THR A 50 -17.32 13.02 -6.88
N ILE A 51 -16.21 12.74 -6.18
CA ILE A 51 -16.18 11.78 -5.08
C ILE A 51 -17.00 12.25 -3.88
N ALA A 52 -16.92 13.53 -3.53
CA ALA A 52 -17.66 14.10 -2.40
C ALA A 52 -19.17 14.00 -2.61
N GLU A 53 -19.65 14.31 -3.82
CA GLU A 53 -21.06 14.18 -4.18
C GLU A 53 -21.53 12.71 -4.13
N LEU A 54 -20.75 11.76 -4.67
CA LEU A 54 -21.08 10.34 -4.53
C LEU A 54 -21.10 9.91 -3.05
N SER A 55 -20.11 10.33 -2.27
CA SER A 55 -20.01 10.00 -0.84
C SER A 55 -21.23 10.51 -0.05
N LYS A 56 -21.70 11.73 -0.34
CA LYS A 56 -22.94 12.29 0.24
C LYS A 56 -24.15 11.45 -0.13
N ARG A 57 -24.27 11.01 -1.39
CA ARG A 57 -25.36 10.12 -1.85
C ARG A 57 -25.34 8.77 -1.15
N MET A 58 -24.18 8.14 -1.03
CA MET A 58 -24.01 6.86 -0.31
C MET A 58 -24.45 6.99 1.15
N VAL A 59 -24.02 8.05 1.84
CA VAL A 59 -24.42 8.32 3.22
C VAL A 59 -25.93 8.58 3.33
N ALA A 60 -26.50 9.41 2.46
CA ALA A 60 -27.93 9.69 2.45
C ALA A 60 -28.77 8.41 2.24
N GLY A 61 -28.34 7.54 1.31
CA GLY A 61 -28.97 6.23 1.06
C GLY A 61 -28.90 5.27 2.26
N SER A 62 -27.85 5.38 3.08
CA SER A 62 -27.70 4.58 4.31
C SER A 62 -28.55 5.04 5.49
N GLY A 63 -28.99 6.31 5.50
CA GLY A 63 -29.71 6.92 6.63
C GLY A 63 -28.84 7.17 7.88
N LEU A 64 -27.51 7.07 7.77
CA LEU A 64 -26.59 7.29 8.88
C LEU A 64 -26.29 8.79 9.08
N PRO A 65 -26.05 9.23 10.33
CA PRO A 65 -25.79 10.64 10.64
C PRO A 65 -24.31 11.02 10.41
N ILE A 66 -23.81 10.81 9.19
CA ILE A 66 -22.42 11.11 8.82
C ILE A 66 -22.41 12.42 8.02
N THR A 67 -21.58 13.38 8.42
CA THR A 67 -21.34 14.61 7.66
C THR A 67 -20.14 14.40 6.74
N VAL A 68 -20.32 14.61 5.44
CA VAL A 68 -19.22 14.60 4.46
C VAL A 68 -18.85 16.04 4.11
N VAL A 69 -17.59 16.39 4.35
CA VAL A 69 -17.03 17.73 4.07
C VAL A 69 -15.92 17.58 3.04
N GLU A 70 -15.96 18.34 1.95
CA GLU A 70 -14.84 18.45 1.03
C GLU A 70 -14.08 19.75 1.24
N THR A 71 -12.75 19.71 1.17
CA THR A 71 -11.92 20.91 1.27
C THR A 71 -10.57 20.72 0.58
N LEU A 72 -9.95 21.82 0.19
CA LEU A 72 -8.53 21.84 -0.22
C LEU A 72 -7.60 22.29 0.91
N ASN A 73 -8.17 22.73 2.05
CA ASN A 73 -7.40 23.13 3.22
C ASN A 73 -7.20 21.93 4.15
N ARG A 74 -6.08 21.22 3.95
CA ARG A 74 -5.78 20.03 4.77
C ARG A 74 -5.65 20.33 6.27
N ARG A 75 -5.16 21.52 6.65
CA ARG A 75 -4.95 21.86 8.06
C ARG A 75 -6.28 22.01 8.79
N GLU A 76 -7.27 22.65 8.16
CA GLU A 76 -8.65 22.71 8.67
C GLU A 76 -9.25 21.31 8.86
N ALA A 77 -9.04 20.42 7.89
CA ALA A 77 -9.50 19.05 7.99
C ALA A 77 -8.81 18.28 9.12
N ILE A 78 -7.48 18.37 9.25
CA ILE A 78 -6.70 17.63 10.26
C ILE A 78 -7.05 18.07 11.69
N ALA A 79 -7.39 19.33 11.93
CA ALA A 79 -7.69 19.83 13.27
C ALA A 79 -8.74 18.98 14.02
N GLY A 80 -8.33 18.37 15.13
CA GLY A 80 -9.18 17.52 15.95
C GLY A 80 -9.59 16.18 15.33
N ALA A 81 -8.89 15.71 14.29
CA ALA A 81 -9.10 14.39 13.70
C ALA A 81 -8.82 13.27 14.73
N ASP A 82 -9.54 12.16 14.62
CA ASP A 82 -9.20 10.93 15.37
C ASP A 82 -8.40 9.96 14.49
N PHE A 83 -8.70 9.95 13.19
CA PHE A 83 -8.01 9.16 12.18
C PHE A 83 -7.71 10.03 10.95
N VAL A 84 -6.52 9.86 10.39
CA VAL A 84 -6.10 10.43 9.11
C VAL A 84 -5.67 9.29 8.20
N CYS A 85 -6.26 9.22 7.01
CA CYS A 85 -5.99 8.22 5.99
C CYS A 85 -5.31 8.90 4.81
N THR A 86 -4.13 8.42 4.37
CA THR A 86 -3.42 9.00 3.22
C THR A 86 -3.44 8.05 2.04
N GLN A 87 -4.10 8.42 0.95
CA GLN A 87 -4.17 7.65 -0.30
C GLN A 87 -3.75 8.51 -1.51
N ILE A 88 -2.69 9.31 -1.31
CA ILE A 88 -2.23 10.29 -2.30
C ILE A 88 -1.42 9.63 -3.42
N ARG A 89 -1.26 10.36 -4.53
CA ARG A 89 -0.33 10.00 -5.60
C ARG A 89 0.38 11.24 -6.11
N VAL A 90 1.54 11.54 -5.54
CA VAL A 90 2.37 12.66 -5.99
C VAL A 90 2.85 12.41 -7.43
N GLY A 91 2.54 13.33 -8.34
CA GLY A 91 2.77 13.19 -9.77
C GLY A 91 1.68 12.45 -10.56
N MET A 92 0.59 12.04 -9.89
CA MET A 92 -0.58 11.38 -10.49
C MET A 92 -0.20 10.16 -11.36
N LEU A 93 -1.08 9.72 -12.27
CA LEU A 93 -0.80 8.59 -13.16
C LEU A 93 0.26 8.90 -14.22
N GLU A 94 0.52 10.18 -14.50
CA GLU A 94 1.52 10.57 -15.48
C GLU A 94 2.94 10.27 -14.96
N ALA A 95 3.25 10.57 -13.71
CA ALA A 95 4.53 10.19 -13.12
C ALA A 95 4.66 8.66 -12.99
N ARG A 96 3.58 7.97 -12.62
CA ARG A 96 3.56 6.49 -12.61
C ARG A 96 3.90 5.91 -13.99
N LYS A 97 3.40 6.51 -15.08
CA LYS A 97 3.74 6.08 -16.44
C LYS A 97 5.24 6.22 -16.71
N TRP A 98 5.89 7.26 -16.18
CA TRP A 98 7.35 7.40 -16.28
C TRP A 98 8.08 6.34 -15.46
N ASP A 99 7.62 6.08 -14.23
CA ASP A 99 8.13 5.03 -13.34
C ASP A 99 8.10 3.65 -14.01
N GLU A 100 7.08 3.38 -14.82
CA GLU A 100 6.92 2.11 -15.55
C GLU A 100 7.68 2.09 -16.88
N ARG A 101 7.69 3.19 -17.65
CA ARG A 101 8.26 3.18 -19.02
C ARG A 101 9.77 3.45 -19.07
N ILE A 102 10.31 4.31 -18.20
CA ILE A 102 11.72 4.68 -18.26
C ILE A 102 12.61 3.44 -18.01
N PRO A 103 12.40 2.64 -16.95
CA PRO A 103 13.25 1.47 -16.67
C PRO A 103 13.29 0.44 -17.80
N LEU A 104 12.16 0.23 -18.48
CA LEU A 104 12.05 -0.74 -19.57
C LEU A 104 12.98 -0.45 -20.75
N ARG A 105 13.31 0.83 -21.02
CA ARG A 105 14.29 1.21 -22.06
C ARG A 105 15.71 0.76 -21.73
N TYR A 106 16.00 0.50 -20.45
CA TYR A 106 17.28 0.02 -19.95
C TYR A 106 17.25 -1.50 -19.65
N ASN A 107 16.21 -2.21 -20.09
CA ASN A 107 15.97 -3.62 -19.76
C ASN A 107 15.86 -3.89 -18.24
N VAL A 108 15.29 -2.94 -17.51
CA VAL A 108 14.99 -3.06 -16.08
C VAL A 108 13.48 -3.03 -15.88
N ILE A 109 12.98 -3.81 -14.91
CA ILE A 109 11.56 -3.85 -14.53
C ILE A 109 11.07 -2.43 -14.21
N GLY A 110 9.89 -2.09 -14.75
CA GLY A 110 9.24 -0.80 -14.55
C GLY A 110 7.95 -0.96 -13.74
N GLN A 111 8.05 -0.79 -12.42
CA GLN A 111 6.95 -1.06 -11.50
C GLN A 111 6.72 0.10 -10.51
N GLU A 112 5.47 0.29 -10.08
CA GLU A 112 5.04 1.42 -9.24
C GLU A 112 5.71 1.51 -7.84
N THR A 113 6.11 0.37 -7.26
CA THR A 113 6.46 0.21 -5.85
C THR A 113 7.75 -0.56 -5.61
N THR A 114 8.29 -1.24 -6.62
CA THR A 114 9.61 -1.91 -6.58
C THR A 114 10.50 -1.39 -7.70
N GLY A 115 11.81 -1.57 -7.55
CA GLY A 115 12.80 -1.14 -8.52
C GLY A 115 12.91 0.37 -8.66
N PRO A 116 13.47 0.86 -9.78
CA PRO A 116 13.64 2.28 -10.02
C PRO A 116 12.34 3.08 -9.92
N GLY A 117 11.22 2.53 -10.41
CA GLY A 117 9.91 3.17 -10.34
C GLY A 117 9.40 3.33 -8.91
N GLY A 118 9.54 2.28 -8.08
CA GLY A 118 9.28 2.34 -6.65
C GLY A 118 10.11 3.41 -5.94
N MET A 119 11.38 3.54 -6.32
CA MET A 119 12.30 4.52 -5.73
C MET A 119 11.80 5.93 -5.98
N MET A 120 11.54 6.26 -7.26
CA MET A 120 11.07 7.58 -7.66
C MET A 120 9.73 7.93 -7.02
N LYS A 121 8.83 6.95 -6.90
CA LYS A 121 7.58 7.14 -6.16
C LYS A 121 7.83 7.46 -4.69
N GLY A 122 8.77 6.76 -4.03
CA GLY A 122 9.23 7.06 -2.67
C GLY A 122 9.76 8.48 -2.55
N LEU A 123 10.69 8.88 -3.42
CA LEU A 123 11.30 10.22 -3.44
C LEU A 123 10.26 11.35 -3.56
N ARG A 124 9.22 11.16 -4.38
CA ARG A 124 8.13 12.14 -4.51
C ARG A 124 7.20 12.18 -3.30
N THR A 125 7.02 11.05 -2.64
CA THR A 125 5.93 10.84 -1.67
C THR A 125 6.35 11.16 -0.23
N ILE A 126 7.52 10.68 0.19
CA ILE A 126 7.98 10.79 1.58
C ILE A 126 7.97 12.24 2.08
N PRO A 127 8.49 13.24 1.33
CA PRO A 127 8.45 14.65 1.78
C PRO A 127 7.03 15.15 2.06
N VAL A 128 6.07 14.80 1.20
CA VAL A 128 4.67 15.23 1.35
C VAL A 128 4.01 14.56 2.56
N ILE A 129 4.31 13.28 2.82
CA ILE A 129 3.81 12.58 3.99
C ILE A 129 4.39 13.18 5.28
N LEU A 130 5.68 13.53 5.30
CA LEU A 130 6.30 14.18 6.45
C LEU A 130 5.71 15.58 6.70
N ASP A 131 5.34 16.32 5.65
CA ASP A 131 4.61 17.59 5.82
C ASP A 131 3.20 17.39 6.39
N ILE A 132 2.50 16.32 5.99
CA ILE A 132 1.22 15.94 6.61
C ILE A 132 1.43 15.58 8.09
N CYS A 133 2.51 14.86 8.42
CA CYS A 133 2.82 14.52 9.80
C CYS A 133 3.04 15.75 10.67
N LYS A 134 3.77 16.75 10.19
CA LYS A 134 3.97 18.03 10.92
C LYS A 134 2.64 18.70 11.25
N ASP A 135 1.70 18.74 10.29
CA ASP A 135 0.37 19.28 10.52
C ASP A 135 -0.41 18.45 11.56
N MET A 136 -0.29 17.12 11.54
CA MET A 136 -0.92 16.24 12.53
C MET A 136 -0.35 16.43 13.94
N GLU A 137 0.97 16.54 14.08
CA GLU A 137 1.63 16.77 15.38
C GLU A 137 1.13 18.05 16.06
N GLU A 138 0.85 19.09 15.26
CA GLU A 138 0.32 20.37 15.76
C GLU A 138 -1.19 20.32 16.04
N LEU A 139 -1.97 19.78 15.10
CA LEU A 139 -3.42 19.99 15.05
C LEU A 139 -4.24 18.79 15.55
N ALA A 140 -3.65 17.60 15.59
CA ALA A 140 -4.28 16.36 16.04
C ALA A 140 -3.23 15.34 16.56
N PRO A 141 -2.46 15.67 17.61
CA PRO A 141 -1.34 14.86 18.09
C PRO A 141 -1.74 13.45 18.56
N ASP A 142 -3.02 13.24 18.87
CA ASP A 142 -3.54 11.94 19.29
C ASP A 142 -4.05 11.06 18.15
N ALA A 143 -4.20 11.61 16.94
CA ALA A 143 -4.76 10.91 15.80
C ALA A 143 -3.85 9.79 15.31
N TRP A 144 -4.47 8.77 14.73
CA TRP A 144 -3.76 7.72 14.00
C TRP A 144 -3.63 8.08 12.52
N LEU A 145 -2.40 8.03 11.98
CA LEU A 145 -2.14 8.03 10.55
C LEU A 145 -2.18 6.61 10.01
N LEU A 146 -3.25 6.27 9.28
CA LEU A 146 -3.36 5.04 8.54
C LEU A 146 -2.84 5.28 7.12
N ASN A 147 -1.58 4.91 6.89
CA ASN A 147 -0.92 5.19 5.63
C ASN A 147 -1.28 4.14 4.58
N PHE A 148 -1.90 4.63 3.51
CA PHE A 148 -2.18 3.83 2.33
C PHE A 148 -1.31 4.17 1.13
N THR A 149 -0.56 5.25 1.28
CA THR A 149 0.19 5.78 0.17
C THR A 149 1.41 4.91 -0.02
N ASN A 150 1.44 4.25 -1.17
CA ASN A 150 2.58 3.46 -1.59
C ASN A 150 3.78 4.35 -1.99
N PRO A 151 5.03 3.86 -1.87
CA PRO A 151 5.42 2.53 -1.38
C PRO A 151 5.28 2.43 0.15
N ALA A 152 4.36 1.60 0.63
CA ALA A 152 3.83 1.75 1.98
C ALA A 152 4.86 1.39 3.06
N GLY A 153 5.74 0.43 2.77
CA GLY A 153 6.87 0.08 3.65
C GLY A 153 7.82 1.27 3.87
N MET A 154 8.31 1.87 2.77
CA MET A 154 9.20 3.04 2.85
C MET A 154 8.55 4.25 3.52
N VAL A 155 7.28 4.54 3.17
CA VAL A 155 6.55 5.66 3.77
C VAL A 155 6.35 5.45 5.27
N THR A 156 5.97 4.24 5.70
CA THR A 156 5.79 3.92 7.12
C THR A 156 7.11 4.02 7.88
N GLU A 157 8.19 3.49 7.32
CA GLU A 157 9.53 3.59 7.92
C GLU A 157 9.98 5.06 8.05
N ALA A 158 9.76 5.89 7.02
CA ALA A 158 10.07 7.31 7.08
C ALA A 158 9.26 8.03 8.17
N VAL A 159 7.96 7.74 8.32
CA VAL A 159 7.15 8.32 9.39
C VAL A 159 7.67 7.91 10.77
N HIS A 160 7.97 6.63 10.98
CA HIS A 160 8.49 6.14 12.27
C HIS A 160 9.87 6.70 12.64
N LYS A 161 10.70 7.04 11.64
CA LYS A 161 12.04 7.61 11.84
C LYS A 161 12.02 9.13 12.04
N TYR A 162 11.16 9.84 11.32
CA TYR A 162 11.24 11.31 11.17
C TYR A 162 10.02 12.06 11.72
N SER A 163 9.10 11.38 12.41
CA SER A 163 7.89 11.94 13.00
C SER A 163 7.52 11.22 14.29
N SER A 164 6.72 11.88 15.13
CA SER A 164 6.14 11.32 16.36
C SER A 164 4.71 10.82 16.19
N VAL A 165 4.13 10.96 14.98
CA VAL A 165 2.76 10.55 14.67
C VAL A 165 2.57 9.04 14.85
N LYS A 166 1.47 8.66 15.51
CA LYS A 166 1.03 7.26 15.62
C LYS A 166 0.64 6.76 14.23
N SER A 167 1.45 5.89 13.63
CA SER A 167 1.25 5.47 12.25
C SER A 167 1.31 3.96 12.04
N VAL A 168 0.46 3.46 11.15
CA VAL A 168 0.44 2.09 10.65
C VAL A 168 0.31 2.13 9.13
N GLY A 169 1.14 1.35 8.42
CA GLY A 169 1.02 1.19 6.97
C GLY A 169 0.17 0.00 6.60
N LEU A 170 -0.61 0.13 5.53
CA LEU A 170 -1.55 -0.89 5.07
C LEU A 170 -1.29 -1.35 3.64
N CYS A 171 -1.49 -2.64 3.42
CA CYS A 171 -1.41 -3.31 2.13
C CYS A 171 -2.61 -4.22 1.96
N ASN A 172 -3.14 -4.34 0.74
CA ASN A 172 -4.23 -5.26 0.46
C ASN A 172 -3.77 -6.69 0.15
N SER A 173 -2.49 -6.92 -0.15
CA SER A 173 -2.00 -8.25 -0.50
C SER A 173 -2.27 -9.29 0.61
N PRO A 174 -2.05 -8.99 1.91
CA PRO A 174 -2.37 -9.94 2.97
C PRO A 174 -3.87 -10.26 3.11
N ILE A 175 -4.75 -9.25 3.12
CA ILE A 175 -6.21 -9.48 3.24
C ILE A 175 -6.75 -10.24 2.02
N GLY A 176 -6.23 -9.95 0.83
CA GLY A 176 -6.57 -10.69 -0.38
C GLY A 176 -6.18 -12.16 -0.30
N PHE A 177 -4.99 -12.46 0.23
CA PHE A 177 -4.55 -13.83 0.47
C PHE A 177 -5.40 -14.54 1.54
N GLN A 178 -5.75 -13.85 2.63
CA GLN A 178 -6.62 -14.40 3.68
C GLN A 178 -8.02 -14.75 3.16
N LYS A 179 -8.62 -13.89 2.33
CA LYS A 179 -9.91 -14.17 1.68
C LYS A 179 -9.82 -15.37 0.75
N TRP A 180 -8.74 -15.47 -0.04
CA TRP A 180 -8.51 -16.65 -0.88
C TRP A 180 -8.39 -17.94 -0.06
N LEU A 181 -7.66 -17.93 1.07
CA LEU A 181 -7.58 -19.08 1.97
C LEU A 181 -8.95 -19.45 2.55
N SER A 182 -9.75 -18.46 2.93
CA SER A 182 -11.10 -18.64 3.46
C SER A 182 -12.00 -19.37 2.46
N GLU A 183 -11.97 -18.95 1.19
CA GLU A 183 -12.69 -19.61 0.11
C GLU A 183 -12.14 -21.02 -0.18
N PHE A 184 -10.81 -21.15 -0.24
CA PHE A 184 -10.13 -22.41 -0.54
C PHE A 184 -10.45 -23.52 0.47
N PHE A 185 -10.42 -23.20 1.77
CA PHE A 185 -10.72 -24.16 2.84
C PHE A 185 -12.20 -24.21 3.21
N GLY A 186 -13.04 -23.30 2.71
CA GLY A 186 -14.46 -23.20 3.07
C GLY A 186 -14.67 -22.84 4.56
N LEU A 187 -13.75 -22.06 5.14
CA LEU A 187 -13.74 -21.70 6.55
C LEU A 187 -13.71 -20.18 6.73
N PRO A 188 -14.32 -19.62 7.80
CA PRO A 188 -14.18 -18.21 8.14
C PRO A 188 -12.70 -17.81 8.33
N MET A 189 -12.32 -16.58 7.96
CA MET A 189 -10.93 -16.10 8.07
C MET A 189 -10.38 -16.21 9.50
N GLU A 190 -11.23 -16.05 10.52
CA GLU A 190 -10.84 -16.11 11.94
C GLU A 190 -10.42 -17.53 12.37
N LYS A 191 -10.71 -18.55 11.56
CA LYS A 191 -10.29 -19.94 11.78
C LYS A 191 -8.97 -20.28 11.11
N ILE A 192 -8.41 -19.37 10.31
CA ILE A 192 -7.21 -19.60 9.51
C ILE A 192 -6.11 -18.64 9.96
N TYR A 193 -5.03 -19.19 10.52
CA TYR A 193 -3.85 -18.40 10.86
C TYR A 193 -2.80 -18.53 9.74
N ALA A 194 -2.60 -17.47 8.95
CA ALA A 194 -1.49 -17.38 8.00
C ALA A 194 -0.36 -16.52 8.61
N GLU A 195 0.84 -17.09 8.76
CA GLU A 195 2.01 -16.40 9.28
C GLU A 195 2.72 -15.64 8.15
N PHE A 196 2.60 -14.33 8.15
CA PHE A 196 3.26 -13.43 7.19
C PHE A 196 4.63 -13.00 7.71
N VAL A 197 5.62 -13.07 6.83
CA VAL A 197 7.02 -12.72 7.10
C VAL A 197 7.56 -11.88 5.95
N GLY A 198 8.05 -10.67 6.24
CA GLY A 198 8.79 -9.87 5.27
C GLY A 198 8.59 -8.38 5.48
N ILE A 199 8.57 -7.66 4.36
CA ILE A 199 8.30 -6.22 4.27
C ILE A 199 7.20 -6.00 3.22
N ASN A 200 6.67 -4.79 3.12
CA ASN A 200 5.63 -4.47 2.15
C ASN A 200 5.99 -4.88 0.72
N HIS A 201 5.09 -5.57 0.03
CA HIS A 201 5.29 -6.09 -1.35
C HIS A 201 6.53 -7.01 -1.51
N LEU A 202 7.10 -7.48 -0.41
CA LEU A 202 8.18 -8.46 -0.39
C LEU A 202 8.03 -9.34 0.86
N HIS A 203 6.93 -10.08 0.89
CA HIS A 203 6.61 -11.00 1.97
C HIS A 203 6.33 -12.41 1.48
N TRP A 204 6.46 -13.35 2.41
CA TRP A 204 6.15 -14.75 2.28
C TRP A 204 5.16 -15.15 3.37
N VAL A 205 4.38 -16.19 3.10
CA VAL A 205 3.63 -16.91 4.12
C VAL A 205 4.43 -18.14 4.52
N SER A 206 4.96 -18.13 5.73
CA SER A 206 5.84 -19.20 6.25
C SER A 206 5.07 -20.44 6.68
N ASP A 207 3.81 -20.28 7.07
CA ASP A 207 2.89 -21.35 7.42
C ASP A 207 1.42 -20.89 7.34
N VAL A 208 0.51 -21.83 7.14
CA VAL A 208 -0.94 -21.65 7.29
C VAL A 208 -1.44 -22.72 8.25
N VAL A 209 -2.05 -22.32 9.35
CA VAL A 209 -2.46 -23.22 10.44
C VAL A 209 -3.96 -23.16 10.63
N ILE A 210 -4.58 -24.34 10.64
CA ILE A 210 -6.02 -24.54 10.89
C ILE A 210 -6.15 -25.58 12.00
N ASP A 211 -6.85 -25.24 13.08
CA ASP A 211 -7.05 -26.09 14.26
C ASP A 211 -5.74 -26.71 14.82
N GLY A 212 -4.64 -25.96 14.73
CA GLY A 212 -3.31 -26.37 15.23
C GLY A 212 -2.48 -27.19 14.23
N GLU A 213 -3.02 -27.51 13.06
CA GLU A 213 -2.32 -28.26 12.01
C GLU A 213 -1.83 -27.34 10.90
N SER A 214 -0.56 -27.51 10.50
CA SER A 214 -0.01 -26.84 9.31
C SER A 214 -0.64 -27.42 8.04
N LYS A 215 -1.07 -26.51 7.15
CA LYS A 215 -1.59 -26.76 5.80
C LYS A 215 -0.61 -26.30 4.72
N LEU A 216 0.62 -25.94 5.09
CA LEU A 216 1.63 -25.44 4.14
C LEU A 216 1.90 -26.44 3.01
N GLN A 217 2.04 -27.74 3.32
CA GLN A 217 2.35 -28.74 2.32
C GLN A 217 1.21 -28.93 1.30
N GLU A 218 -0.04 -28.87 1.77
CA GLU A 218 -1.23 -28.91 0.91
C GLU A 218 -1.25 -27.74 -0.07
N LEU A 219 -0.89 -26.54 0.39
CA LEU A 219 -0.81 -25.35 -0.44
C LEU A 219 0.39 -25.37 -1.40
N ILE A 220 1.54 -25.94 -1.00
CA ILE A 220 2.71 -26.12 -1.88
C ILE A 220 2.39 -27.10 -3.00
N ASP A 221 1.64 -28.17 -2.71
CA ASP A 221 1.29 -29.19 -3.70
C ASP A 221 0.07 -28.80 -4.55
N TYR A 222 -0.61 -27.70 -4.23
CA TYR A 222 -1.73 -27.18 -5.02
C TYR A 222 -1.22 -26.52 -6.32
N PRO A 223 -1.80 -26.84 -7.50
CA PRO A 223 -1.26 -26.41 -8.79
C PRO A 223 -1.44 -24.92 -9.10
N GLN A 224 -2.29 -24.20 -8.36
CA GLN A 224 -2.55 -22.77 -8.59
C GLN A 224 -2.05 -21.95 -7.40
N SER A 225 -1.59 -20.73 -7.67
CA SER A 225 -1.18 -19.79 -6.63
C SER A 225 -2.16 -18.63 -6.53
N TYR A 226 -2.30 -18.05 -5.34
CA TYR A 226 -3.03 -16.80 -5.20
C TYR A 226 -2.36 -15.69 -6.00
N LYS A 227 -3.16 -14.90 -6.72
CA LYS A 227 -2.71 -13.72 -7.47
C LYS A 227 -3.70 -12.57 -7.37
N ALA A 228 -3.18 -11.35 -7.44
CA ALA A 228 -4.01 -10.18 -7.75
C ALA A 228 -4.37 -10.16 -9.24
N SER A 229 -5.56 -9.66 -9.58
CA SER A 229 -6.07 -9.60 -10.96
C SER A 229 -5.19 -8.82 -11.93
N ASN A 230 -4.35 -7.93 -11.43
CA ASN A 230 -3.52 -7.01 -12.20
C ASN A 230 -2.03 -7.37 -12.24
N VAL A 231 -1.65 -8.55 -11.75
CA VAL A 231 -0.26 -9.04 -11.83
C VAL A 231 -0.22 -10.22 -12.79
N PRO A 232 0.59 -10.16 -13.88
CA PRO A 232 0.68 -11.23 -14.86
C PRO A 232 1.55 -12.37 -14.31
N PHE A 233 0.98 -13.09 -13.36
CA PHE A 233 1.59 -14.22 -12.69
C PHE A 233 0.52 -15.31 -12.66
N ASP A 234 0.85 -16.55 -13.02
CA ASP A 234 -0.12 -17.65 -13.03
C ASP A 234 0.09 -18.61 -11.86
N SER A 235 1.30 -19.14 -11.71
CA SER A 235 1.66 -20.04 -10.62
C SER A 235 3.16 -20.10 -10.39
N TRP A 236 3.55 -20.54 -9.20
CA TRP A 236 4.93 -20.80 -8.86
C TRP A 236 5.38 -22.18 -9.35
N ASP A 237 6.65 -22.32 -9.71
CA ASP A 237 7.25 -23.63 -9.95
C ASP A 237 7.17 -24.51 -8.69
N HIS A 238 6.62 -25.72 -8.84
CA HIS A 238 6.39 -26.62 -7.72
C HIS A 238 7.69 -27.01 -7.01
N ARG A 239 8.75 -27.29 -7.78
CA ARG A 239 10.06 -27.66 -7.21
C ARG A 239 10.67 -26.50 -6.43
N PHE A 240 10.51 -25.28 -6.91
CA PHE A 240 10.89 -24.06 -6.21
C PHE A 240 10.15 -23.92 -4.88
N LEU A 241 8.82 -24.01 -4.86
CA LEU A 241 8.04 -23.95 -3.62
C LEU A 241 8.45 -25.05 -2.63
N LYS A 242 8.69 -26.27 -3.11
CA LYS A 242 9.15 -27.39 -2.28
C LYS A 242 10.49 -27.13 -1.61
N GLY A 243 11.41 -26.44 -2.29
CA GLY A 243 12.70 -26.02 -1.73
C GLY A 243 12.60 -24.79 -0.82
N LEU A 244 11.74 -23.84 -1.16
CA LEU A 244 11.51 -22.62 -0.41
C LEU A 244 10.79 -22.88 0.92
N GLN A 245 9.85 -23.82 0.94
CA GLN A 245 9.02 -24.16 2.10
C GLN A 245 8.30 -22.92 2.66
N ALA A 246 7.71 -22.12 1.76
CA ALA A 246 6.87 -20.96 2.05
C ALA A 246 6.10 -20.57 0.77
N ILE A 247 5.05 -19.77 0.91
CA ILE A 247 4.26 -19.26 -0.22
C ILE A 247 4.68 -17.80 -0.47
N PRO A 248 5.35 -17.48 -1.59
CA PRO A 248 5.68 -16.11 -1.93
C PRO A 248 4.43 -15.30 -2.29
N SER A 249 4.40 -14.03 -1.86
CA SER A 249 3.45 -13.06 -2.43
C SER A 249 3.63 -12.90 -3.93
N TYR A 250 2.57 -12.58 -4.66
CA TYR A 250 2.64 -12.43 -6.13
C TYR A 250 3.61 -11.31 -6.56
N TYR A 251 3.91 -10.32 -5.71
CA TYR A 251 4.95 -9.32 -5.99
C TYR A 251 6.36 -9.91 -6.10
N LEU A 252 6.60 -11.08 -5.52
CA LEU A 252 7.90 -11.74 -5.65
C LEU A 252 8.16 -12.24 -7.08
N SER A 253 7.17 -12.20 -7.98
CA SER A 253 7.36 -12.60 -9.39
C SER A 253 8.36 -11.67 -10.08
N TYR A 254 8.40 -10.38 -9.71
CA TYR A 254 9.38 -9.43 -10.21
C TYR A 254 10.83 -9.82 -9.89
N TYR A 255 11.06 -10.65 -8.86
CA TYR A 255 12.39 -11.05 -8.41
C TYR A 255 12.73 -12.50 -8.77
N TYR A 256 11.77 -13.42 -8.65
CA TYR A 256 12.00 -14.84 -8.95
C TYR A 256 11.72 -15.22 -10.39
N MET A 257 11.04 -14.36 -11.15
CA MET A 257 10.67 -14.55 -12.56
C MET A 257 10.93 -13.27 -13.37
N THR A 258 12.02 -12.56 -13.05
CA THR A 258 12.33 -11.23 -13.58
C THR A 258 12.36 -11.18 -15.11
N ASP A 259 12.86 -12.22 -15.76
CA ASP A 259 12.90 -12.35 -17.21
C ASP A 259 11.50 -12.43 -17.83
N THR A 260 10.62 -13.28 -17.29
CA THR A 260 9.22 -13.38 -17.69
C THR A 260 8.49 -12.05 -17.49
N MET A 261 8.58 -11.47 -16.30
CA MET A 261 7.91 -10.20 -15.97
C MET A 261 8.39 -9.06 -16.88
N LEU A 262 9.69 -8.99 -17.18
CA LEU A 262 10.24 -7.97 -18.06
C LEU A 262 9.76 -8.12 -19.51
N ALA A 263 9.62 -9.36 -20.00
CA ALA A 263 9.11 -9.64 -21.34
C ALA A 263 7.64 -9.19 -21.45
N GLU A 264 6.81 -9.53 -20.46
CA GLU A 264 5.39 -9.16 -20.42
C GLU A 264 5.20 -7.64 -20.28
N GLU A 265 5.99 -6.94 -19.46
CA GLU A 265 5.92 -5.49 -19.34
C GLU A 265 6.24 -4.78 -20.66
N LYS A 266 7.25 -5.28 -21.40
CA LYS A 266 7.59 -4.76 -22.73
C LYS A 266 6.51 -5.03 -23.76
N GLU A 267 5.95 -6.24 -23.76
CA GLU A 267 4.84 -6.59 -24.66
C GLU A 267 3.61 -5.73 -24.36
N ALA A 268 3.26 -5.55 -23.09
CA ALA A 268 2.14 -4.72 -22.66
C ALA A 268 2.31 -3.27 -23.14
N VAL A 269 3.49 -2.66 -22.94
CA VAL A 269 3.79 -1.30 -23.42
C VAL A 269 3.69 -1.18 -24.95
N ALA A 270 4.06 -2.22 -25.69
CA ALA A 270 3.98 -2.25 -27.14
C ALA A 270 2.55 -2.45 -27.69
N THR A 271 1.65 -3.04 -26.90
CA THR A 271 0.31 -3.46 -27.36
C THR A 271 -0.82 -2.67 -26.70
N THR A 272 -0.96 -2.77 -25.38
CA THR A 272 -2.11 -2.26 -24.60
C THR A 272 -1.79 -0.97 -23.85
N GLY A 273 -0.50 -0.69 -23.66
CA GLY A 273 0.02 0.38 -22.81
C GLY A 273 0.52 -0.13 -21.46
N SER A 274 1.29 0.71 -20.78
CA SER A 274 1.72 0.47 -19.40
C SER A 274 0.51 0.36 -18.44
N ARG A 275 0.72 -0.20 -17.24
CA ARG A 275 -0.37 -0.34 -16.26
C ARG A 275 -0.95 1.02 -15.87
N ALA A 276 -0.12 2.06 -15.78
CA ALA A 276 -0.57 3.43 -15.53
C ALA A 276 -1.57 3.92 -16.59
N GLU A 277 -1.36 3.57 -17.85
CA GLU A 277 -2.24 3.97 -18.96
C GLU A 277 -3.54 3.18 -18.98
N VAL A 278 -3.49 1.88 -18.68
CA VAL A 278 -4.69 1.05 -18.50
C VAL A 278 -5.53 1.58 -17.33
N VAL A 279 -4.89 1.84 -16.18
CA VAL A 279 -5.58 2.39 -15.00
C VAL A 279 -6.16 3.77 -15.28
N LYS A 280 -5.51 4.60 -16.09
CA LYS A 280 -6.04 5.92 -16.48
C LYS A 280 -7.37 5.81 -17.20
N LYS A 281 -7.50 4.89 -18.17
CA LYS A 281 -8.76 4.65 -18.90
C LYS A 281 -9.86 4.17 -17.95
N VAL A 282 -9.54 3.20 -17.09
CA VAL A 282 -10.48 2.70 -16.08
C VAL A 282 -10.92 3.81 -15.11
N GLU A 283 -9.99 4.68 -14.68
CA GLU A 283 -10.35 5.85 -13.87
C GLU A 283 -11.31 6.79 -14.60
N GLU A 284 -11.05 7.13 -15.86
CA GLU A 284 -11.92 8.01 -16.65
C GLU A 284 -13.35 7.43 -16.71
N GLU A 285 -13.49 6.14 -17.02
CA GLU A 285 -14.79 5.45 -17.03
C GLU A 285 -15.47 5.45 -15.65
N LEU A 286 -14.73 5.19 -14.58
CA LEU A 286 -15.25 5.23 -13.21
C LEU A 286 -15.77 6.62 -12.83
N PHE A 287 -15.04 7.68 -13.19
CA PHE A 287 -15.44 9.04 -12.86
C PHE A 287 -16.69 9.47 -13.64
N GLU A 288 -16.92 8.97 -14.85
CA GLU A 288 -18.21 9.16 -15.52
C GLU A 288 -19.36 8.49 -14.75
N LEU A 289 -19.15 7.26 -14.26
CA LEU A 289 -20.15 6.58 -13.41
C LEU A 289 -20.42 7.35 -12.11
N TYR A 290 -19.38 7.89 -11.48
CA TYR A 290 -19.50 8.64 -10.23
C TYR A 290 -20.27 9.97 -10.39
N ARG A 291 -20.33 10.53 -11.60
CA ARG A 291 -21.13 11.72 -11.90
C ARG A 291 -22.62 11.40 -12.10
N ASP A 292 -23.00 10.13 -12.29
CA ASP A 292 -24.41 9.74 -12.35
C ASP A 292 -25.05 9.92 -10.97
N GLU A 293 -26.00 10.86 -10.87
CA GLU A 293 -26.73 11.18 -9.64
C GLU A 293 -27.57 10.00 -9.11
N ARG A 294 -27.85 9.00 -9.96
CA ARG A 294 -28.57 7.78 -9.57
C ARG A 294 -27.67 6.77 -8.87
N LEU A 295 -26.34 6.88 -9.03
CA LEU A 295 -25.40 5.99 -8.37
C LEU A 295 -25.29 6.35 -6.89
N GLN A 296 -25.55 5.36 -6.03
CA GLN A 296 -25.53 5.48 -4.57
C GLN A 296 -24.67 4.40 -3.90
N GLU A 297 -23.93 3.62 -4.68
CA GLU A 297 -23.06 2.54 -4.20
C GLU A 297 -21.77 2.47 -5.02
N LYS A 298 -20.80 1.70 -4.54
CA LYS A 298 -19.55 1.48 -5.25
C LYS A 298 -19.81 0.64 -6.52
N PRO A 299 -19.38 1.09 -7.71
CA PRO A 299 -19.56 0.34 -8.95
C PRO A 299 -18.58 -0.85 -9.01
N LYS A 300 -19.06 -1.97 -9.57
CA LYS A 300 -18.25 -3.19 -9.77
C LYS A 300 -17.00 -2.95 -10.62
N GLN A 301 -17.04 -1.97 -11.53
CA GLN A 301 -15.91 -1.57 -12.36
C GLN A 301 -14.66 -1.21 -11.53
N LEU A 302 -14.81 -0.82 -10.26
CA LEU A 302 -13.66 -0.49 -9.40
C LEU A 302 -12.73 -1.69 -9.21
N GLU A 303 -13.24 -2.92 -9.26
CA GLU A 303 -12.47 -4.16 -9.15
C GLU A 303 -11.41 -4.28 -10.27
N GLN A 304 -11.63 -3.66 -11.43
CA GLN A 304 -10.72 -3.69 -12.58
C GLN A 304 -9.49 -2.77 -12.39
N ARG A 305 -9.58 -1.80 -11.47
CA ARG A 305 -8.45 -0.92 -11.13
C ARG A 305 -7.29 -1.69 -10.47
N GLY A 306 -7.57 -2.87 -9.91
CA GLY A 306 -6.66 -3.59 -9.02
C GLY A 306 -6.77 -3.05 -7.59
N GLY A 307 -6.01 -3.58 -6.64
CA GLY A 307 -6.02 -3.05 -5.27
C GLY A 307 -7.32 -3.30 -4.50
N ALA A 308 -8.08 -4.36 -4.81
CA ALA A 308 -9.34 -4.68 -4.11
C ALA A 308 -9.11 -4.92 -2.60
N TYR A 309 -10.16 -4.70 -1.79
CA TYR A 309 -10.20 -4.89 -0.32
C TYR A 309 -9.30 -3.97 0.48
N TYR A 310 -8.74 -2.98 -0.19
CA TYR A 310 -7.76 -2.09 0.38
C TYR A 310 -8.40 -1.16 1.43
N SER A 311 -9.58 -0.62 1.10
CA SER A 311 -10.33 0.22 2.03
C SER A 311 -11.04 -0.61 3.12
N GLU A 312 -11.28 -1.90 2.88
CA GLU A 312 -11.80 -2.81 3.92
C GLU A 312 -10.76 -2.98 5.04
N ALA A 313 -9.49 -3.24 4.69
CA ALA A 313 -8.40 -3.33 5.67
C ALA A 313 -8.25 -2.06 6.51
N ALA A 314 -8.45 -0.88 5.89
CA ALA A 314 -8.48 0.42 6.59
C ALA A 314 -9.52 0.47 7.70
N VAL A 315 -10.77 0.13 7.34
CA VAL A 315 -11.91 0.22 8.25
C VAL A 315 -11.81 -0.81 9.36
N LEU A 316 -11.36 -2.02 9.04
CA LEU A 316 -11.10 -3.06 10.04
C LEU A 316 -10.03 -2.61 11.04
N LEU A 317 -8.95 -1.98 10.59
CA LEU A 317 -7.92 -1.46 11.49
C LEU A 317 -8.46 -0.34 12.39
N MET A 318 -9.17 0.64 11.83
CA MET A 318 -9.79 1.72 12.62
C MET A 318 -10.74 1.17 13.68
N ARG A 319 -11.58 0.21 13.30
CA ARG A 319 -12.50 -0.49 14.19
C ARG A 319 -11.76 -1.19 15.31
N SER A 320 -10.68 -1.90 15.00
CA SER A 320 -9.93 -2.65 16.00
C SER A 320 -9.18 -1.75 16.99
N ILE A 321 -8.58 -0.67 16.50
CA ILE A 321 -7.96 0.36 17.36
C ILE A 321 -9.01 1.02 18.25
N TYR A 322 -10.16 1.42 17.68
CA TYR A 322 -11.21 2.09 18.44
C TYR A 322 -11.78 1.21 19.57
N ASN A 323 -12.03 -0.07 19.28
CA ASN A 323 -12.71 -1.00 20.19
C ASN A 323 -11.77 -1.82 21.10
N ASP A 324 -10.44 -1.71 20.95
CA ASP A 324 -9.48 -2.65 21.56
C ASP A 324 -9.81 -4.12 21.22
N ALA A 325 -10.08 -4.41 19.94
CA ALA A 325 -10.62 -5.70 19.51
C ALA A 325 -9.64 -6.87 19.70
N ARG A 326 -8.33 -6.61 19.67
CA ARG A 326 -7.25 -7.61 19.83
C ARG A 326 -7.33 -8.76 18.82
N ASP A 327 -7.93 -8.50 17.67
CA ASP A 327 -7.85 -9.37 16.50
C ASP A 327 -6.46 -9.30 15.86
N ILE A 328 -6.17 -10.27 14.98
CA ILE A 328 -4.89 -10.38 14.29
C ILE A 328 -5.04 -9.82 12.88
N GLN A 329 -4.22 -8.81 12.56
CA GLN A 329 -4.15 -8.21 11.23
C GLN A 329 -2.70 -8.16 10.75
N THR A 330 -2.46 -8.26 9.44
CA THR A 330 -1.12 -8.13 8.87
C THR A 330 -0.86 -6.68 8.49
N LEU A 331 0.15 -6.06 9.12
CA LEU A 331 0.34 -4.61 9.10
C LEU A 331 1.82 -4.26 8.88
N ASN A 332 2.07 -3.04 8.37
CA ASN A 332 3.41 -2.46 8.34
C ASN A 332 3.69 -1.73 9.65
N VAL A 333 4.71 -2.22 10.37
CA VAL A 333 5.06 -1.82 11.73
C VAL A 333 6.57 -1.80 11.90
N ARG A 334 7.04 -1.12 12.96
CA ARG A 334 8.46 -1.11 13.32
C ARG A 334 8.94 -2.51 13.73
N ASN A 335 10.12 -2.91 13.25
CA ASN A 335 10.70 -4.24 13.43
C ASN A 335 10.93 -4.61 14.91
N ASN A 336 11.63 -3.77 15.66
CA ASN A 336 11.92 -3.95 17.09
C ASN A 336 12.28 -5.40 17.48
N GLY A 337 13.25 -5.99 16.77
CA GLY A 337 13.75 -7.35 17.02
C GLY A 337 12.92 -8.51 16.46
N ILE A 338 11.76 -8.29 15.81
CA ILE A 338 10.92 -9.39 15.29
C ILE A 338 11.63 -10.16 14.17
N ILE A 339 12.23 -9.46 13.21
CA ILE A 339 13.11 -10.00 12.18
C ILE A 339 14.55 -9.64 12.58
N GLY A 340 15.19 -10.54 13.33
CA GLY A 340 16.45 -10.25 14.03
C GLY A 340 17.70 -9.97 13.17
N PHE A 341 17.62 -10.06 11.85
CA PHE A 341 18.72 -9.67 10.94
C PHE A 341 18.46 -8.35 10.19
N LEU A 342 17.30 -7.72 10.43
CA LEU A 342 16.99 -6.38 9.94
C LEU A 342 17.16 -5.36 11.08
N PRO A 343 17.40 -4.07 10.76
CA PRO A 343 17.44 -3.00 11.76
C PRO A 343 16.15 -2.93 12.60
N ASP A 344 16.25 -2.53 13.87
CA ASP A 344 15.09 -2.40 14.77
C ASP A 344 14.11 -1.30 14.37
N ASP A 345 14.58 -0.32 13.61
CA ASP A 345 13.80 0.79 13.07
C ASP A 345 13.30 0.55 11.63
N ALA A 346 13.54 -0.63 11.06
CA ALA A 346 12.97 -1.00 9.77
C ALA A 346 11.45 -1.17 9.86
N SER A 347 10.72 -0.80 8.80
CA SER A 347 9.32 -1.22 8.63
C SER A 347 9.25 -2.65 8.10
N ILE A 348 8.52 -3.52 8.79
CA ILE A 348 8.26 -4.93 8.44
C ILE A 348 6.76 -5.16 8.26
N GLU A 349 6.38 -6.19 7.50
CA GLU A 349 4.98 -6.58 7.26
C GLU A 349 4.72 -7.95 7.88
N VAL A 350 4.06 -7.96 9.05
CA VAL A 350 3.85 -9.16 9.88
C VAL A 350 2.47 -9.13 10.54
N ASN A 351 2.03 -10.28 11.05
CA ASN A 351 0.83 -10.36 11.87
C ASN A 351 1.00 -9.58 13.17
N CYS A 352 -0.02 -8.82 13.54
CA CYS A 352 -0.06 -7.99 14.74
C CYS A 352 -1.37 -8.19 15.48
N ILE A 353 -1.32 -8.22 16.81
CA ILE A 353 -2.51 -8.09 17.66
C ILE A 353 -2.84 -6.59 17.71
N VAL A 354 -4.03 -6.21 17.24
CA VAL A 354 -4.42 -4.80 17.18
C VAL A 354 -5.09 -4.37 18.49
N THR A 355 -4.40 -3.53 19.25
CA THR A 355 -4.92 -2.92 20.48
C THR A 355 -5.28 -1.46 20.26
N LYS A 356 -5.96 -0.85 21.23
CA LYS A 356 -6.21 0.60 21.23
C LYS A 356 -4.93 1.44 21.31
N GLN A 357 -3.85 0.89 21.88
CA GLN A 357 -2.55 1.55 21.95
C GLN A 357 -1.73 1.38 20.67
N GLY A 358 -2.20 0.54 19.74
CA GLY A 358 -1.53 0.24 18.49
C GLY A 358 -1.33 -1.25 18.24
N PRO A 359 -0.78 -1.60 17.07
CA PRO A 359 -0.47 -2.98 16.74
C PRO A 359 0.72 -3.50 17.54
N LEU A 360 0.59 -4.70 18.07
CA LEU A 360 1.66 -5.45 18.74
C LEU A 360 2.11 -6.60 17.82
N PRO A 361 3.31 -6.53 17.24
CA PRO A 361 3.81 -7.57 16.34
C PRO A 361 3.86 -8.93 17.04
N VAL A 362 3.38 -9.98 16.35
CA VAL A 362 3.43 -11.35 16.84
C VAL A 362 4.81 -11.95 16.53
N PRO A 363 5.50 -12.60 17.50
CA PRO A 363 6.74 -13.30 17.21
C PRO A 363 6.59 -14.36 16.12
N LEU A 364 7.49 -14.35 15.16
CA LEU A 364 7.49 -15.28 14.03
C LEU A 364 7.92 -16.67 14.48
N ARG A 365 7.20 -17.72 14.08
CA ARG A 365 7.60 -19.11 14.32
C ARG A 365 8.76 -19.49 13.42
N ARG A 366 8.75 -19.05 12.17
CA ARG A 366 9.76 -19.45 11.18
C ARG A 366 9.99 -18.39 10.11
N ILE A 367 11.26 -18.07 9.89
CA ILE A 367 11.72 -17.33 8.70
C ILE A 367 12.47 -18.31 7.79
N PRO A 368 12.00 -18.58 6.56
CA PRO A 368 12.70 -19.46 5.64
C PRO A 368 14.14 -18.95 5.39
N PRO A 369 15.20 -19.76 5.60
CA PRO A 369 16.58 -19.25 5.51
C PRO A 369 16.95 -18.66 4.15
N SER A 370 16.37 -19.18 3.07
CA SER A 370 16.64 -18.75 1.69
C SER A 370 16.16 -17.32 1.38
N VAL A 371 15.18 -16.79 2.11
CA VAL A 371 14.62 -15.45 1.82
C VAL A 371 15.43 -14.31 2.41
N LYS A 372 16.33 -14.61 3.36
CA LYS A 372 17.08 -13.59 4.13
C LYS A 372 17.90 -12.66 3.24
N GLY A 373 18.58 -13.22 2.23
CA GLY A 373 19.45 -12.44 1.34
C GLY A 373 18.67 -11.39 0.54
N LEU A 374 17.59 -11.82 -0.12
CA LEU A 374 16.72 -10.90 -0.87
C LEU A 374 16.07 -9.86 0.05
N LEU A 375 15.55 -10.30 1.20
CA LEU A 375 14.90 -9.41 2.16
C LEU A 375 15.85 -8.32 2.67
N ALA A 376 17.09 -8.68 3.03
CA ALA A 376 18.10 -7.72 3.48
C ALA A 376 18.51 -6.75 2.36
N ALA A 377 18.69 -7.24 1.13
CA ALA A 377 19.07 -6.39 -0.01
C ALA A 377 17.99 -5.34 -0.33
N VAL A 378 16.72 -5.75 -0.40
CA VAL A 378 15.62 -4.81 -0.67
C VAL A 378 15.41 -3.85 0.50
N LYS A 379 15.54 -4.31 1.75
CA LYS A 379 15.46 -3.41 2.91
C LYS A 379 16.58 -2.36 2.89
N GLN A 380 17.81 -2.73 2.51
CA GLN A 380 18.89 -1.76 2.39
C GLN A 380 18.58 -0.70 1.31
N TYR A 381 18.03 -1.12 0.17
CA TYR A 381 17.53 -0.21 -0.85
C TYR A 381 16.44 0.75 -0.31
N GLU A 382 15.47 0.23 0.44
CA GLU A 382 14.40 1.05 1.02
C GLU A 382 14.96 2.09 1.99
N SER A 383 15.87 1.69 2.90
CA SER A 383 16.49 2.61 3.85
C SER A 383 17.29 3.71 3.14
N LEU A 384 18.10 3.38 2.13
CA LEU A 384 18.82 4.40 1.34
C LEU A 384 17.88 5.32 0.57
N THR A 385 16.77 4.80 0.03
CA THR A 385 15.76 5.60 -0.65
C THR A 385 15.10 6.60 0.29
N ILE A 386 14.80 6.19 1.53
CA ILE A 386 14.24 7.07 2.56
C ILE A 386 15.22 8.20 2.88
N GLU A 387 16.49 7.88 3.13
CA GLU A 387 17.52 8.90 3.41
C GLU A 387 17.63 9.91 2.24
N ALA A 388 17.68 9.43 1.00
CA ALA A 388 17.69 10.28 -0.17
C ALA A 388 16.42 11.15 -0.30
N ALA A 389 15.24 10.59 0.00
CA ALA A 389 13.98 11.33 -0.07
C ALA A 389 13.91 12.45 0.97
N VAL A 390 14.46 12.24 2.17
CA VAL A 390 14.46 13.22 3.25
C VAL A 390 15.50 14.32 3.02
N HIS A 391 16.67 13.96 2.50
CA HIS A 391 17.81 14.87 2.40
C HIS A 391 18.07 15.45 1.01
N GLY A 392 17.43 14.92 -0.05
CA GLY A 392 17.68 15.35 -1.43
C GLY A 392 19.05 14.93 -1.98
N ASP A 393 19.70 13.96 -1.34
CA ASP A 393 21.06 13.55 -1.67
C ASP A 393 21.08 12.60 -2.87
N ARG A 394 21.68 13.07 -3.97
CA ARG A 394 21.81 12.32 -5.23
C ARG A 394 22.77 11.13 -5.12
N ASP A 395 23.83 11.24 -4.33
CA ASP A 395 24.79 10.16 -4.16
C ASP A 395 24.16 9.01 -3.36
N ILE A 396 23.38 9.32 -2.33
CA ILE A 396 22.59 8.32 -1.60
C ILE A 396 21.52 7.70 -2.50
N ALA A 397 20.84 8.49 -3.34
CA ALA A 397 19.87 7.98 -4.31
C ALA A 397 20.53 7.01 -5.30
N LEU A 398 21.76 7.30 -5.75
CA LEU A 398 22.53 6.40 -6.60
C LEU A 398 22.88 5.11 -5.86
N GLN A 399 23.29 5.20 -4.58
CA GLN A 399 23.52 4.00 -3.76
C GLN A 399 22.24 3.16 -3.66
N ALA A 400 21.07 3.77 -3.43
CA ALA A 400 19.81 3.03 -3.41
C ALA A 400 19.58 2.30 -4.74
N MET A 401 19.66 3.02 -5.87
CA MET A 401 19.43 2.46 -7.20
C MET A 401 20.35 1.27 -7.50
N VAL A 402 21.65 1.39 -7.21
CA VAL A 402 22.66 0.35 -7.48
C VAL A 402 22.42 -0.92 -6.66
N HIS A 403 21.96 -0.78 -5.41
CA HIS A 403 21.76 -1.92 -4.51
C HIS A 403 20.43 -2.64 -4.74
N HIS A 404 19.52 -2.11 -5.58
CA HIS A 404 18.28 -2.80 -5.90
C HIS A 404 18.56 -4.06 -6.74
N PRO A 405 18.06 -5.26 -6.37
CA PRO A 405 18.32 -6.52 -7.08
C PRO A 405 17.88 -6.58 -8.56
N LEU A 406 17.13 -5.59 -9.03
CA LEU A 406 16.60 -5.51 -10.40
C LEU A 406 17.45 -4.61 -11.29
N VAL A 407 18.42 -3.88 -10.72
CA VAL A 407 19.30 -2.97 -11.45
C VAL A 407 20.63 -3.69 -11.71
N PRO A 408 21.03 -3.89 -12.97
CA PRO A 408 22.11 -4.82 -13.30
C PRO A 408 23.52 -4.28 -13.09
N SER A 409 23.71 -2.95 -13.07
CA SER A 409 25.04 -2.34 -12.95
C SER A 409 24.97 -0.88 -12.53
N VAL A 410 26.11 -0.36 -12.05
CA VAL A 410 26.27 1.07 -11.72
C VAL A 410 26.04 1.98 -12.91
N THR A 411 26.50 1.60 -14.10
CA THR A 411 26.32 2.41 -15.32
C THR A 411 24.85 2.54 -15.68
N VAL A 412 24.07 1.47 -15.56
CA VAL A 412 22.62 1.51 -15.79
C VAL A 412 21.93 2.30 -14.69
N ALA A 413 22.34 2.14 -13.43
CA ALA A 413 21.79 2.87 -12.29
C ALA A 413 21.94 4.39 -12.43
N GLU A 414 23.13 4.87 -12.81
CA GLU A 414 23.44 6.29 -13.02
C GLU A 414 22.58 6.89 -14.13
N GLN A 415 22.52 6.22 -15.29
CA GLN A 415 21.69 6.65 -16.42
C GLN A 415 20.20 6.71 -16.08
N LEU A 416 19.70 5.68 -15.37
CA LEU A 416 18.31 5.65 -14.90
C LEU A 416 18.04 6.79 -13.94
N LEU A 417 18.90 6.98 -12.94
CA LEU A 417 18.73 8.01 -11.93
C LEU A 417 18.68 9.40 -12.56
N ASP A 418 19.64 9.74 -13.41
CA ASP A 418 19.71 11.06 -14.06
C ASP A 418 18.46 11.35 -14.90
N GLU A 419 18.05 10.40 -15.75
CA GLU A 419 16.87 10.58 -16.59
C GLU A 419 15.58 10.67 -15.77
N MET A 420 15.45 9.83 -14.74
CA MET A 420 14.26 9.82 -13.89
C MET A 420 14.18 11.06 -13.00
N LEU A 421 15.29 11.55 -12.43
CA LEU A 421 15.33 12.80 -11.66
C LEU A 421 14.91 13.98 -12.54
N GLU A 422 15.49 14.11 -13.74
CA GLU A 422 15.15 15.21 -14.66
C GLU A 422 13.66 15.17 -15.04
N LYS A 423 13.12 13.98 -15.35
CA LYS A 423 11.70 13.83 -15.67
C LYS A 423 10.78 14.20 -14.50
N ASN A 424 11.22 13.92 -13.26
CA ASN A 424 10.45 14.14 -12.04
C ASN A 424 10.76 15.48 -11.34
N LYS A 425 11.59 16.35 -11.93
CA LYS A 425 11.98 17.65 -11.38
C LYS A 425 10.84 18.47 -10.77
N PRO A 426 9.63 18.57 -11.37
CA PRO A 426 8.52 19.32 -10.76
C PRO A 426 8.03 18.77 -9.41
N PHE A 427 8.32 17.51 -9.09
CA PHE A 427 7.88 16.81 -7.89
C PHE A 427 9.03 16.48 -6.93
N LEU A 428 10.27 16.87 -7.24
CA LEU A 428 11.48 16.57 -6.48
C LEU A 428 12.27 17.83 -6.15
N PRO A 429 11.68 18.80 -5.42
CA PRO A 429 12.32 20.09 -5.17
C PRO A 429 13.62 19.98 -4.35
N LEU A 430 13.82 18.89 -3.59
CA LEU A 430 15.03 18.69 -2.79
C LEU A 430 16.26 18.29 -3.61
N PHE A 431 16.08 17.89 -4.87
CA PHE A 431 17.16 17.39 -5.73
C PHE A 431 17.72 18.45 -6.68
N HIS A 432 17.24 19.71 -6.64
CA HIS A 432 17.52 20.75 -7.64
C HIS A 432 17.74 22.16 -7.08
#